data_AF-A0A7X6ZSU0-F1
#
_entry.id   AF-A0A7X6ZSU0-F1
#
_cell.length_a   1.000
_cell.length_b   1.000
_cell.length_c   1.000
_cell.angle_alpha   90.00
_cell.angle_beta   90.00
_cell.angle_gamma   90.00
#
_symmetry.space_group_name_H-M   'P 1'
#
loop_
_entity.id
_entity.type
_entity.pdbx_description
1 polymer ?
#
loop_
_entity_poly.entity_id
_entity_poly.type
_entity_poly.pdbx_seq_one_letter_code
_entity_poly.pdbx_strand_id
1 'polypeptide(L)'
;MKLTIKIIGADRNIKAEASANDSVYLVYNKNYEEGDKICLYSDKKGFVVACLEDSIPEVYGYFTREYEMLVPFGEKSVSYSPKSFTGDVHLLTVRVANNEEVMRYRNLALNPLDCHENIGLFPHAMANVETRGESVFAARNAINGNTANTGHGNWPYESWGINRNPDAELRIDFGRNVCLDKVVFTTRADFPHDSYWTQATLEFSDGSREIIKLDKAYDKQVFKILPHMA
;
A
#
# COMPACT_ATOMS: atom_id res chain seq x y z
N MET A 1 17.01 13.07 10.18
CA MET A 1 15.95 13.38 9.21
C MET A 1 14.88 14.09 10.01
N LYS A 2 14.52 15.32 9.66
CA LYS A 2 13.43 16.01 10.35
C LYS A 2 12.11 15.53 9.75
N LEU A 3 11.31 14.86 10.57
CA LEU A 3 10.02 14.30 10.19
C LEU A 3 8.89 15.20 10.72
N THR A 4 7.79 15.30 9.99
CA THR A 4 6.61 16.08 10.38
C THR A 4 5.34 15.32 10.01
N ILE A 5 4.49 15.03 10.99
CA ILE A 5 3.15 14.45 10.76
C ILE A 5 2.14 15.58 10.91
N LYS A 6 1.15 15.67 10.02
CA LYS A 6 0.03 16.60 10.13
C LYS A 6 -1.30 15.91 9.86
N ILE A 7 -2.34 16.38 10.55
CA ILE A 7 -3.73 16.18 10.14
C ILE A 7 -4.24 17.51 9.60
N ILE A 8 -4.68 17.53 8.34
CA ILE A 8 -5.17 18.73 7.66
C ILE A 8 -6.65 18.54 7.37
N GLY A 9 -7.49 19.51 7.77
CA GLY A 9 -8.93 19.48 7.50
C GLY A 9 -9.29 19.77 6.05
N ALA A 10 -10.54 19.48 5.68
CA ALA A 10 -11.10 19.83 4.37
C ALA A 10 -11.01 21.34 4.04
N ASP A 11 -11.05 22.18 5.08
CA ASP A 11 -10.88 23.63 5.04
C ASP A 11 -9.41 24.09 4.91
N ARG A 12 -8.48 23.13 4.81
CA ARG A 12 -7.01 23.29 4.77
C ARG A 12 -6.38 23.79 6.07
N ASN A 13 -7.14 23.87 7.17
CA ASN A 13 -6.57 24.19 8.47
C ASN A 13 -5.84 22.97 9.05
N ILE A 14 -4.71 23.23 9.71
CA ILE A 14 -3.96 22.18 10.42
C ILE A 14 -4.72 21.87 11.71
N LYS A 15 -5.26 20.65 11.79
CA LYS A 15 -5.99 20.15 12.97
C LYS A 15 -5.05 19.66 14.06
N ALA A 16 -3.92 19.09 13.67
CA ALA A 16 -2.86 18.63 14.56
C ALA A 16 -1.53 18.53 13.80
N GLU A 17 -0.41 18.77 14.48
CA GLU A 17 0.92 18.57 13.92
C GLU A 17 1.95 18.20 14.99
N ALA A 18 2.97 17.44 14.57
CA ALA A 18 4.17 17.20 15.37
C ALA A 18 5.39 17.15 14.46
N SER A 19 6.53 17.60 14.96
CA SER A 19 7.81 17.59 14.24
C SER A 19 8.95 17.19 15.17
N ALA A 20 9.80 16.28 14.73
CA ALA A 20 10.98 15.87 15.49
C ALA A 20 12.08 15.31 14.57
N ASN A 21 13.28 15.15 15.13
CA ASN A 21 14.39 14.51 14.42
C ASN A 21 14.34 13.00 14.63
N ASP A 22 14.44 12.28 13.51
CA ASP A 22 14.61 10.82 13.39
C ASP A 22 13.44 9.96 13.92
N SER A 23 12.64 10.44 14.86
CA SER A 23 11.42 9.80 15.31
C SER A 23 10.42 10.85 15.81
N VAL A 24 9.19 10.76 15.34
CA VAL A 24 8.08 11.65 15.70
C VAL A 24 6.84 10.82 15.98
N TYR A 25 6.03 11.25 16.94
CA TYR A 25 4.69 10.75 17.15
C TYR A 25 3.71 11.92 17.17
N LEU A 26 2.45 11.64 16.84
CA LEU A 26 1.34 12.57 16.93
C LEU A 26 0.15 11.83 17.55
N VAL A 27 -0.40 12.40 18.63
CA VAL A 27 -1.68 11.93 19.20
C VAL A 27 -2.78 12.87 18.71
N TYR A 28 -3.77 12.34 18.02
CA TYR A 28 -4.93 13.08 17.55
C TYR A 28 -6.17 12.67 18.34
N ASN A 29 -6.61 13.54 19.26
CA ASN A 29 -7.72 13.29 20.19
C ASN A 29 -9.07 13.80 19.65
N LYS A 30 -9.39 13.47 18.40
CA LYS A 30 -10.69 13.75 17.78
C LYS A 30 -11.03 12.65 16.78
N ASN A 31 -12.31 12.55 16.42
CA ASN A 31 -12.72 11.81 15.24
C ASN A 31 -12.11 12.46 13.98
N TYR A 32 -11.80 11.65 12.97
CA TYR A 32 -11.62 12.16 11.63
C TYR A 32 -12.96 12.67 11.08
N GLU A 33 -12.89 13.67 10.22
CA GLU A 33 -14.02 14.22 9.46
C GLU A 33 -13.81 14.00 7.96
N GLU A 34 -14.91 13.93 7.20
CA GLU A 34 -14.83 13.78 5.75
C GLU A 34 -14.02 14.93 5.13
N GLY A 35 -13.02 14.57 4.31
CA GLY A 35 -12.09 15.53 3.73
C GLY A 35 -10.78 15.71 4.51
N ASP A 36 -10.64 15.11 5.70
CA ASP A 36 -9.38 15.11 6.43
C ASP A 36 -8.28 14.39 5.66
N LYS A 37 -7.07 14.92 5.77
CA LYS A 37 -5.85 14.35 5.20
C LYS A 37 -4.84 14.05 6.29
N ILE A 38 -4.22 12.89 6.19
CA ILE A 38 -3.02 12.53 6.95
C ILE A 38 -1.82 12.83 6.06
N CYS A 39 -0.90 13.66 6.55
CA CYS A 39 0.26 14.11 5.79
C CYS A 39 1.55 13.79 6.53
N LEU A 40 2.56 13.38 5.78
CA LEU A 40 3.93 13.17 6.26
C LEU A 40 4.90 14.00 5.42
N TYR A 41 5.79 14.74 6.08
CA TYR A 41 6.83 15.54 5.45
C TYR A 41 8.21 15.23 6.01
N SER A 42 9.24 15.40 5.18
CA SER A 42 10.65 15.29 5.58
C SER A 42 11.55 16.31 4.86
N ASP A 43 12.61 16.72 5.55
CA ASP A 43 13.69 17.55 5.01
C ASP A 43 14.61 16.80 4.01
N LYS A 44 14.53 15.47 3.94
CA LYS A 44 15.30 14.64 2.99
C LYS A 44 14.67 13.27 2.74
N LYS A 45 15.11 12.63 1.65
CA LYS A 45 14.76 11.24 1.30
C LYS A 45 15.43 10.24 2.24
N GLY A 46 14.81 9.08 2.41
CA GLY A 46 15.39 7.94 3.13
C GLY A 46 14.36 6.90 3.55
N PHE A 47 14.80 5.83 4.21
CA PHE A 47 13.89 4.81 4.70
C PHE A 47 13.23 5.21 6.00
N VAL A 48 11.93 4.95 6.10
CA VAL A 48 11.13 5.19 7.29
C VAL A 48 10.34 3.95 7.68
N VAL A 49 9.96 3.90 8.95
CA VAL A 49 8.93 3.01 9.48
C VAL A 49 7.78 3.90 9.90
N ALA A 50 6.65 3.79 9.21
CA ALA A 50 5.51 4.69 9.34
C ALA A 50 4.26 3.91 9.74
N CYS A 51 3.64 4.31 10.85
CA CYS A 51 2.31 3.91 11.26
C CYS A 51 1.46 5.19 11.30
N LEU A 52 0.71 5.44 10.24
CA LEU A 52 -0.12 6.65 10.09
C LEU A 52 -1.59 6.41 10.43
N GLU A 53 -1.93 5.17 10.79
CA GLU A 53 -3.21 4.78 11.38
C GLU A 53 -2.96 3.55 12.25
N ASP A 54 -3.33 3.59 13.53
CA ASP A 54 -2.88 2.63 14.55
C ASP A 54 -3.56 1.26 14.50
N SER A 55 -4.67 1.15 13.76
CA SER A 55 -5.31 -0.12 13.42
C SER A 55 -4.69 -0.82 12.20
N ILE A 56 -3.79 -0.15 11.47
CA ILE A 56 -3.15 -0.63 10.26
C ILE A 56 -1.67 -0.97 10.56
N PRO A 57 -1.11 -2.06 9.99
CA PRO A 57 0.30 -2.38 10.18
C PRO A 57 1.24 -1.27 9.69
N GLU A 58 2.37 -1.11 10.37
CA GLU A 58 3.41 -0.16 9.97
C GLU A 58 4.03 -0.52 8.61
N VAL A 59 4.42 0.53 7.88
CA VAL A 59 5.06 0.43 6.56
C VAL A 59 6.54 0.72 6.68
N TYR A 60 7.36 -0.21 6.21
CA TYR A 60 8.78 -0.01 6.01
C TYR A 60 9.03 0.47 4.58
N GLY A 61 8.96 1.78 4.37
CA GLY A 61 8.95 2.38 3.03
C GLY A 61 10.21 3.19 2.71
N TYR A 62 10.47 3.36 1.41
CA TYR A 62 11.38 4.41 0.96
C TYR A 62 10.58 5.71 0.83
N PHE A 63 10.91 6.69 1.65
CA PHE A 63 10.23 7.97 1.71
C PHE A 63 11.02 9.04 0.95
N THR A 64 10.36 9.76 0.05
CA THR A 64 10.99 10.86 -0.68
C THR A 64 11.00 12.14 0.16
N ARG A 65 9.88 12.85 0.27
CA ARG A 65 9.80 14.12 1.02
C ARG A 65 8.40 14.44 1.51
N GLU A 66 7.39 14.05 0.76
CA GLU A 66 6.00 14.35 1.05
C GLU A 66 5.12 13.15 0.72
N TYR A 67 4.11 12.94 1.54
CA TYR A 67 3.09 11.93 1.36
C TYR A 67 1.78 12.49 1.93
N GLU A 68 0.69 12.30 1.20
CA GLU A 68 -0.64 12.66 1.64
C GLU A 68 -1.58 11.48 1.39
N MET A 69 -2.45 11.23 2.35
CA MET A 69 -3.56 10.29 2.23
C MET A 69 -4.83 10.98 2.67
N LEU A 70 -5.86 10.96 1.82
CA LEU A 70 -7.20 11.32 2.23
C LEU A 70 -7.72 10.24 3.18
N VAL A 71 -8.19 10.63 4.36
CA VAL A 71 -8.85 9.71 5.28
C VAL A 71 -10.07 9.13 4.55
N PRO A 72 -10.22 7.80 4.45
CA PRO A 72 -11.27 7.20 3.66
C PRO A 72 -12.64 7.34 4.35
N PHE A 73 -13.62 7.86 3.61
CA PHE A 73 -15.02 7.98 4.01
C PHE A 73 -15.95 7.35 2.98
N GLY A 74 -17.17 6.99 3.40
CA GLY A 74 -18.21 6.46 2.51
C GLY A 74 -17.75 5.23 1.74
N GLU A 75 -17.90 5.25 0.41
CA GLU A 75 -17.44 4.14 -0.46
C GLU A 75 -15.95 3.85 -0.28
N LYS A 76 -15.10 4.86 -0.01
CA LYS A 76 -13.66 4.66 0.12
C LYS A 76 -13.26 3.90 1.39
N SER A 77 -14.09 3.88 2.43
CA SER A 77 -13.76 3.19 3.69
C SER A 77 -14.05 1.69 3.66
N VAL A 78 -14.90 1.21 2.75
CA VAL A 78 -15.35 -0.19 2.72
C VAL A 78 -14.26 -1.19 2.32
N SER A 79 -13.13 -0.70 1.79
CA SER A 79 -11.93 -1.46 1.44
C SER A 79 -10.86 -1.47 2.54
N TYR A 80 -11.17 -0.89 3.71
CA TYR A 80 -10.36 -0.96 4.92
C TYR A 80 -11.09 -1.72 6.01
N SER A 81 -10.38 -2.12 7.07
CA SER A 81 -11.01 -2.70 8.24
C SER A 81 -12.07 -1.74 8.80
N PRO A 82 -13.25 -2.21 9.25
CA PRO A 82 -14.25 -1.34 9.89
C PRO A 82 -13.76 -0.72 11.21
N LYS A 83 -12.56 -1.09 11.67
CA LYS A 83 -11.88 -0.51 12.82
C LYS A 83 -10.99 0.67 12.43
N SER A 84 -10.60 0.77 11.17
CA SER A 84 -9.65 1.79 10.71
C SER A 84 -10.28 3.15 10.56
N PHE A 85 -9.54 4.19 10.97
CA PHE A 85 -9.97 5.58 10.94
C PHE A 85 -11.23 5.86 11.78
N THR A 86 -11.54 5.00 12.76
CA THR A 86 -12.68 5.13 13.66
C THR A 86 -12.23 5.45 15.08
N GLY A 87 -13.11 6.06 15.88
CA GLY A 87 -12.78 6.48 17.25
C GLY A 87 -12.28 7.91 17.35
N ASP A 88 -12.02 8.35 18.57
CA ASP A 88 -11.71 9.72 18.95
C ASP A 88 -10.26 9.91 19.44
N VAL A 89 -9.43 8.86 19.40
CA VAL A 89 -8.01 8.91 19.73
C VAL A 89 -7.24 8.07 18.72
N HIS A 90 -6.25 8.69 18.07
CA HIS A 90 -5.40 8.06 17.07
C HIS A 90 -3.93 8.31 17.40
N LEU A 91 -3.11 7.26 17.35
CA LEU A 91 -1.66 7.38 17.49
C LEU A 91 -0.95 7.19 16.15
N LEU A 92 -0.30 8.26 15.68
CA LEU A 92 0.54 8.20 14.50
C LEU A 92 2.00 8.24 14.91
N THR A 93 2.83 7.40 14.29
CA THR A 93 4.28 7.35 14.55
C THR A 93 5.05 7.22 13.24
N VAL A 94 6.16 7.93 13.14
CA VAL A 94 7.13 7.74 12.06
C VAL A 94 8.53 7.82 12.63
N ARG A 95 9.39 6.90 12.23
CA ARG A 95 10.82 6.94 12.54
C ARG A 95 11.66 6.62 11.32
N VAL A 96 12.92 7.05 11.33
CA VAL A 96 13.93 6.60 10.38
C VAL A 96 14.20 5.11 10.63
N ALA A 97 14.22 4.33 9.55
CA ALA A 97 14.59 2.92 9.63
C ALA A 97 16.10 2.80 9.89
N ASN A 98 16.50 1.85 10.73
CA ASN A 98 17.91 1.58 10.97
C ASN A 98 18.51 0.74 9.81
N ASN A 99 19.84 0.67 9.75
CA ASN A 99 20.53 -0.04 8.65
C ASN A 99 20.21 -1.54 8.60
N GLU A 100 20.00 -2.19 9.74
CA GLU A 100 19.68 -3.63 9.79
C GLU A 100 18.29 -3.90 9.19
N GLU A 101 17.32 -3.03 9.45
CA GLU A 101 15.98 -3.08 8.87
C GLU A 101 15.98 -2.84 7.37
N VAL A 102 16.84 -1.93 6.90
CA VAL A 102 16.99 -1.61 5.47
C VAL A 102 17.59 -2.77 4.69
N MET A 103 18.55 -3.49 5.27
CA MET A 103 19.23 -4.61 4.63
C MET A 103 18.50 -5.95 4.77
N ARG A 104 17.43 -6.00 5.57
CA ARG A 104 16.69 -7.23 5.86
C ARG A 104 15.91 -7.72 4.64
N TYR A 105 15.99 -9.03 4.38
CA TYR A 105 15.12 -9.72 3.44
C TYR A 105 13.65 -9.66 3.90
N ARG A 106 12.77 -9.10 3.08
CA ARG A 106 11.35 -8.87 3.40
C ARG A 106 10.48 -8.80 2.15
N ASN A 107 9.16 -8.73 2.34
CA ASN A 107 8.25 -8.34 1.27
C ASN A 107 8.47 -6.85 0.94
N LEU A 108 9.12 -6.56 -0.18
CA LEU A 108 9.37 -5.19 -0.62
C LEU A 108 8.12 -4.52 -1.21
N ALA A 109 7.08 -5.29 -1.57
CA ALA A 109 5.85 -4.76 -2.10
C ALA A 109 4.88 -4.27 -1.01
N LEU A 110 5.05 -4.63 0.27
CA LEU A 110 4.09 -4.30 1.32
C LEU A 110 3.98 -2.79 1.59
N ASN A 111 2.80 -2.21 1.32
CA ASN A 111 2.43 -0.86 1.72
C ASN A 111 0.91 -0.73 1.96
N PRO A 112 0.40 -1.03 3.17
CA PRO A 112 -0.97 -0.73 3.56
C PRO A 112 -1.35 0.77 3.58
N LEU A 113 -0.37 1.67 3.52
CA LEU A 113 -0.59 3.11 3.41
C LEU A 113 -0.57 3.58 1.94
N ASP A 114 -0.51 2.69 0.96
CA ASP A 114 -0.59 3.11 -0.44
C ASP A 114 -1.97 3.70 -0.76
N CYS A 115 -2.01 4.74 -1.58
CA CYS A 115 -3.23 5.40 -2.04
C CYS A 115 -3.02 5.94 -3.46
N HIS A 116 -4.10 6.29 -4.16
CA HIS A 116 -4.01 6.83 -5.52
C HIS A 116 -3.17 8.10 -5.60
N GLU A 117 -3.16 8.91 -4.54
CA GLU A 117 -2.41 10.16 -4.42
C GLU A 117 -0.96 9.96 -3.93
N ASN A 118 -0.52 8.72 -3.68
CA ASN A 118 0.80 8.47 -3.15
C ASN A 118 1.90 8.83 -4.15
N ILE A 119 2.70 9.83 -3.81
CA ILE A 119 3.85 10.29 -4.60
C ILE A 119 5.19 10.12 -3.89
N GLY A 120 5.20 9.57 -2.67
CA GLY A 120 6.39 9.67 -1.85
C GLY A 120 6.65 8.59 -0.81
N LEU A 121 5.67 7.76 -0.43
CA LEU A 121 5.88 6.64 0.48
C LEU A 121 5.82 5.33 -0.30
N PHE A 122 6.97 4.86 -0.79
CA PHE A 122 7.03 3.70 -1.67
C PHE A 122 7.15 2.38 -0.88
N PRO A 123 6.62 1.26 -1.41
CA PRO A 123 6.14 1.06 -2.79
C PRO A 123 4.76 1.64 -3.10
N HIS A 124 4.51 1.96 -4.37
CA HIS A 124 3.23 2.44 -4.90
C HIS A 124 2.70 1.50 -5.98
N ALA A 125 1.42 1.12 -5.90
CA ALA A 125 0.75 0.29 -6.91
C ALA A 125 -0.06 1.14 -7.88
N MET A 126 0.15 0.92 -9.17
CA MET A 126 -0.58 1.54 -10.26
C MET A 126 -1.13 0.47 -11.19
N ALA A 127 -2.29 0.70 -11.80
CA ALA A 127 -2.83 -0.20 -12.81
C ALA A 127 -3.35 0.58 -14.02
N ASN A 128 -3.30 -0.04 -15.20
CA ASN A 128 -3.91 0.53 -16.39
C ASN A 128 -5.45 0.42 -16.38
N VAL A 129 -6.00 -0.37 -15.45
CA VAL A 129 -7.43 -0.58 -15.26
C VAL A 129 -7.75 -0.87 -13.81
N GLU A 130 -8.86 -0.31 -13.34
CA GLU A 130 -9.51 -0.66 -12.08
C GLU A 130 -11.02 -0.82 -12.33
N THR A 131 -11.65 -1.78 -11.67
CA THR A 131 -13.08 -2.04 -11.85
C THR A 131 -13.93 -0.86 -11.38
N ARG A 132 -14.43 -0.08 -12.35
CA ARG A 132 -15.42 1.01 -12.16
C ARG A 132 -15.03 2.11 -11.16
N GLY A 133 -13.77 2.21 -10.77
CA GLY A 133 -13.29 3.15 -9.74
C GLY A 133 -13.72 2.81 -8.31
N GLU A 134 -14.19 1.58 -8.08
CA GLU A 134 -14.57 1.08 -6.75
C GLU A 134 -13.31 0.82 -5.91
N SER A 135 -13.28 1.35 -4.68
CA SER A 135 -12.12 1.28 -3.78
C SER A 135 -11.70 -0.15 -3.44
N VAL A 136 -12.68 -1.07 -3.41
CA VAL A 136 -12.48 -2.50 -3.18
C VAL A 136 -11.75 -3.22 -4.32
N PHE A 137 -11.59 -2.56 -5.47
CA PHE A 137 -10.90 -3.08 -6.65
C PHE A 137 -9.65 -2.27 -7.04
N ALA A 138 -9.21 -1.34 -6.18
CA ALA A 138 -8.07 -0.48 -6.41
C ALA A 138 -6.73 -1.26 -6.41
N ALA A 139 -5.76 -0.78 -7.20
CA ALA A 139 -4.43 -1.39 -7.35
C ALA A 139 -3.70 -1.56 -6.00
N ARG A 140 -3.81 -0.57 -5.11
CA ARG A 140 -3.22 -0.61 -3.75
C ARG A 140 -3.60 -1.84 -2.93
N ASN A 141 -4.77 -2.44 -3.19
CA ASN A 141 -5.22 -3.64 -2.46
C ASN A 141 -4.32 -4.85 -2.75
N ALA A 142 -3.62 -4.89 -3.89
CA ALA A 142 -2.66 -5.95 -4.19
C ALA A 142 -1.41 -5.90 -3.28
N ILE A 143 -1.16 -4.77 -2.62
CA ILE A 143 0.04 -4.54 -1.82
C ILE A 143 -0.23 -4.17 -0.35
N ASN A 144 -1.48 -4.19 0.10
CA ASN A 144 -1.86 -3.79 1.45
C ASN A 144 -1.53 -4.83 2.54
N GLY A 145 -1.12 -6.04 2.15
CA GLY A 145 -0.76 -7.13 3.06
C GLY A 145 -1.92 -8.02 3.51
N ASN A 146 -3.17 -7.69 3.16
CA ASN A 146 -4.30 -8.59 3.34
C ASN A 146 -4.27 -9.69 2.27
N THR A 147 -4.43 -10.94 2.70
CA THR A 147 -4.40 -12.10 1.79
C THR A 147 -5.62 -12.99 1.94
N ALA A 148 -6.70 -12.50 2.58
CA ALA A 148 -7.98 -13.18 2.56
C ALA A 148 -8.57 -13.08 1.14
N ASN A 149 -8.68 -14.22 0.46
CA ASN A 149 -8.97 -14.28 -0.97
C ASN A 149 -10.15 -15.19 -1.33
N THR A 150 -10.86 -15.74 -0.34
CA THR A 150 -11.96 -16.70 -0.52
C THR A 150 -13.32 -16.03 -0.79
N GLY A 151 -13.33 -14.71 -1.06
CA GLY A 151 -14.52 -13.92 -1.31
C GLY A 151 -14.18 -12.72 -2.19
N HIS A 152 -15.10 -11.77 -2.31
CA HIS A 152 -14.89 -10.54 -3.09
C HIS A 152 -15.58 -9.32 -2.48
N GLY A 153 -15.12 -8.13 -2.88
CA GLY A 153 -15.77 -6.87 -2.55
C GLY A 153 -15.18 -6.23 -1.32
N ASN A 154 -16.03 -5.88 -0.34
CA ASN A 154 -15.61 -5.17 0.86
C ASN A 154 -14.55 -5.93 1.64
N TRP A 155 -13.84 -5.20 2.51
CA TRP A 155 -12.90 -5.79 3.44
C TRP A 155 -13.54 -6.93 4.25
N PRO A 156 -12.86 -8.08 4.43
CA PRO A 156 -11.45 -8.34 4.13
C PRO A 156 -11.19 -8.99 2.76
N TYR A 157 -12.09 -8.84 1.77
CA TYR A 157 -11.97 -9.47 0.45
C TYR A 157 -11.72 -8.47 -0.68
N GLU A 158 -11.19 -7.30 -0.34
CA GLU A 158 -10.72 -6.32 -1.30
C GLU A 158 -9.56 -6.89 -2.13
N SER A 159 -9.46 -6.48 -3.39
CA SER A 159 -8.44 -6.97 -4.32
C SER A 159 -8.14 -5.90 -5.37
N TRP A 160 -7.22 -6.16 -6.30
CA TRP A 160 -7.17 -5.39 -7.54
C TRP A 160 -8.11 -6.05 -8.57
N GLY A 161 -8.96 -5.26 -9.21
CA GLY A 161 -9.94 -5.74 -10.19
C GLY A 161 -9.67 -5.22 -11.60
N ILE A 162 -9.62 -6.13 -12.58
CA ILE A 162 -9.19 -5.83 -13.95
C ILE A 162 -10.28 -5.30 -14.89
N ASN A 163 -11.52 -5.14 -14.41
CA ASN A 163 -12.68 -4.78 -15.23
C ASN A 163 -12.85 -5.59 -16.55
N ARG A 164 -12.53 -6.90 -16.52
CA ARG A 164 -12.53 -7.80 -17.69
C ARG A 164 -11.57 -7.41 -18.82
N ASN A 165 -10.60 -6.56 -18.55
CA ASN A 165 -9.56 -6.22 -19.53
C ASN A 165 -8.55 -7.38 -19.65
N PRO A 166 -8.40 -8.02 -20.83
CA PRO A 166 -7.40 -9.07 -21.02
C PRO A 166 -5.96 -8.54 -21.02
N ASP A 167 -5.77 -7.24 -21.25
CA ASP A 167 -4.48 -6.56 -21.28
C ASP A 167 -4.22 -5.79 -19.97
N ALA A 168 -4.77 -6.29 -18.85
CA ALA A 168 -4.63 -5.65 -17.56
C ALA A 168 -3.20 -5.74 -17.04
N GLU A 169 -2.67 -4.60 -16.60
CA GLU A 169 -1.32 -4.45 -16.08
C GLU A 169 -1.35 -3.83 -14.70
N LEU A 170 -0.62 -4.43 -13.77
CA LEU A 170 -0.32 -3.89 -12.44
C LEU A 170 1.17 -3.60 -12.37
N ARG A 171 1.53 -2.38 -12.00
CA ARG A 171 2.89 -1.92 -11.79
C ARG A 171 3.09 -1.61 -10.31
N ILE A 172 4.20 -2.10 -9.75
CA ILE A 172 4.67 -1.73 -8.41
C ILE A 172 5.93 -0.88 -8.59
N ASP A 173 5.85 0.39 -8.21
CA ASP A 173 7.00 1.28 -8.16
C ASP A 173 7.61 1.25 -6.75
N PHE A 174 8.87 0.85 -6.63
CA PHE A 174 9.58 0.80 -5.34
C PHE A 174 10.19 2.15 -4.94
N GLY A 175 10.13 3.18 -5.80
CA GLY A 175 10.73 4.51 -5.59
C GLY A 175 12.25 4.53 -5.63
N ARG A 176 12.87 3.37 -5.84
CA ARG A 176 14.31 3.11 -5.87
C ARG A 176 14.56 1.77 -6.57
N ASN A 177 15.80 1.55 -7.00
CA ASN A 177 16.21 0.23 -7.45
C ASN A 177 16.22 -0.76 -6.27
N VAL A 178 15.75 -1.98 -6.50
CA VAL A 178 15.66 -3.11 -5.59
C VAL A 178 16.28 -4.35 -6.22
N CYS A 179 16.58 -5.36 -5.40
CA CYS A 179 16.97 -6.68 -5.86
C CYS A 179 15.85 -7.66 -5.50
N LEU A 180 15.33 -8.36 -6.50
CA LEU A 180 14.21 -9.30 -6.34
C LEU A 180 14.67 -10.70 -6.74
N ASP A 181 14.38 -11.70 -5.89
CA ASP A 181 14.66 -13.12 -6.16
C ASP A 181 13.39 -13.99 -6.11
N LYS A 182 12.25 -13.39 -5.76
CA LYS A 182 10.99 -14.08 -5.53
C LYS A 182 9.80 -13.16 -5.72
N VAL A 183 8.77 -13.69 -6.36
CA VAL A 183 7.44 -13.06 -6.46
C VAL A 183 6.39 -14.01 -5.87
N VAL A 184 5.42 -13.44 -5.16
CA VAL A 184 4.35 -14.21 -4.51
C VAL A 184 3.01 -13.62 -4.92
N PHE A 185 2.13 -14.46 -5.47
CA PHE A 185 0.77 -14.07 -5.85
C PHE A 185 -0.24 -14.67 -4.89
N THR A 186 -1.22 -13.86 -4.50
CA THR A 186 -2.48 -14.34 -3.93
C THR A 186 -3.58 -13.89 -4.90
N THR A 187 -4.10 -14.82 -5.70
CA THR A 187 -5.22 -14.54 -6.60
C THR A 187 -6.53 -14.70 -5.84
N ARG A 188 -7.56 -13.94 -6.23
CA ARG A 188 -8.92 -14.17 -5.72
C ARG A 188 -9.36 -15.59 -6.08
N ALA A 189 -9.93 -16.26 -5.09
CA ALA A 189 -10.30 -17.67 -5.11
C ALA A 189 -11.75 -17.85 -4.62
N ASP A 190 -12.66 -16.94 -5.00
CA ASP A 190 -14.09 -17.07 -4.73
C ASP A 190 -14.74 -18.05 -5.73
N PHE A 191 -14.35 -19.31 -5.62
CA PHE A 191 -14.85 -20.36 -6.49
C PHE A 191 -16.22 -20.86 -6.02
N PRO A 192 -17.15 -21.18 -6.94
CA PRO A 192 -16.98 -21.26 -8.40
C PRO A 192 -17.28 -19.97 -9.16
N HIS A 193 -17.55 -18.85 -8.49
CA HIS A 193 -17.93 -17.58 -9.12
C HIS A 193 -16.79 -16.96 -9.95
N ASP A 194 -15.54 -17.18 -9.53
CA ASP A 194 -14.36 -16.65 -10.18
C ASP A 194 -13.80 -17.57 -11.28
N SER A 195 -13.34 -16.95 -12.38
CA SER A 195 -12.29 -17.51 -13.23
C SER A 195 -10.93 -17.34 -12.54
N TYR A 196 -9.90 -18.00 -13.07
CA TYR A 196 -8.54 -17.88 -12.54
C TYR A 196 -7.55 -17.51 -13.64
N TRP A 197 -6.47 -16.85 -13.24
CA TRP A 197 -5.35 -16.54 -14.12
C TRP A 197 -4.55 -17.82 -14.37
N THR A 198 -4.20 -18.09 -15.62
CA THR A 198 -3.37 -19.24 -16.00
C THR A 198 -1.91 -18.85 -16.23
N GLN A 199 -1.64 -17.57 -16.48
CA GLN A 199 -0.32 -17.04 -16.77
C GLN A 199 -0.25 -15.55 -16.43
N ALA A 200 0.93 -15.09 -16.01
CA ALA A 200 1.30 -13.67 -16.00
C ALA A 200 2.70 -13.49 -16.59
N THR A 201 2.95 -12.30 -17.13
CA THR A 201 4.28 -11.88 -17.57
C THR A 201 4.79 -10.84 -16.58
N LEU A 202 5.91 -11.12 -15.94
CA LEU A 202 6.65 -10.16 -15.13
C LEU A 202 7.54 -9.34 -16.07
N GLU A 203 7.53 -8.02 -15.94
CA GLU A 203 8.41 -7.12 -16.67
C GLU A 203 9.17 -6.25 -15.66
N PHE A 204 10.49 -6.18 -15.80
CA PHE A 204 11.38 -5.45 -14.90
C PHE A 204 11.87 -4.14 -15.53
N SER A 205 12.45 -3.25 -14.72
CA SER A 205 12.88 -1.92 -15.18
C SER A 205 13.98 -1.95 -16.26
N ASP A 206 14.72 -3.05 -16.35
CA ASP A 206 15.74 -3.29 -17.39
C ASP A 206 15.15 -3.82 -18.70
N GLY A 207 13.82 -3.99 -18.77
CA GLY A 207 13.09 -4.53 -19.92
C GLY A 207 13.12 -6.05 -20.02
N SER A 208 13.78 -6.75 -19.08
CA SER A 208 13.72 -8.20 -19.02
C SER A 208 12.33 -8.68 -18.62
N ARG A 209 11.97 -9.88 -19.08
CA ARG A 209 10.64 -10.46 -18.88
C ARG A 209 10.72 -11.91 -18.46
N GLU A 210 9.85 -12.31 -17.55
CA GLU A 210 9.70 -13.69 -17.09
C GLU A 210 8.24 -14.11 -17.14
N ILE A 211 7.96 -15.28 -17.70
CA ILE A 211 6.60 -15.83 -17.77
C ILE A 211 6.40 -16.79 -16.60
N ILE A 212 5.38 -16.54 -15.79
CA ILE A 212 4.96 -17.43 -14.69
C ILE A 212 3.61 -18.06 -15.01
N LYS A 213 3.48 -19.34 -14.68
CA LYS A 213 2.21 -20.07 -14.80
C LYS A 213 1.51 -20.06 -13.46
N LEU A 214 0.23 -19.71 -13.49
CA LEU A 214 -0.62 -19.61 -12.31
C LEU A 214 -1.58 -20.80 -12.28
N ASP A 215 -1.73 -21.39 -11.11
CA ASP A 215 -2.67 -22.47 -10.85
C ASP A 215 -3.98 -21.92 -10.28
N LYS A 216 -5.04 -22.72 -10.42
CA LYS A 216 -6.29 -22.50 -9.69
C LYS A 216 -6.06 -22.87 -8.21
N ALA A 217 -5.69 -21.89 -7.39
CA ALA A 217 -5.27 -22.11 -6.01
C ALA A 217 -5.96 -21.16 -5.02
N TYR A 218 -6.22 -21.67 -3.81
CA TYR A 218 -6.55 -20.85 -2.65
C TYR A 218 -5.30 -20.31 -1.97
N ASP A 219 -4.22 -21.10 -1.97
CA ASP A 219 -2.97 -20.76 -1.31
C ASP A 219 -2.11 -19.77 -2.13
N LYS A 220 -1.17 -19.15 -1.45
CA LYS A 220 -0.16 -18.27 -2.06
C LYS A 220 0.69 -19.06 -3.05
N GLN A 221 0.85 -18.51 -4.24
CA GLN A 221 1.68 -19.08 -5.29
C GLN A 221 3.04 -18.39 -5.29
N VAL A 222 4.10 -19.17 -5.07
CA VAL A 222 5.46 -18.65 -4.85
C VAL A 222 6.35 -19.01 -6.04
N PHE A 223 6.92 -17.99 -6.67
CA PHE A 223 7.79 -18.13 -7.83
C PHE A 223 9.18 -17.60 -7.49
N LYS A 224 10.21 -18.43 -7.60
CA LYS A 224 11.60 -17.97 -7.59
C LYS A 224 11.92 -17.44 -8.97
N ILE A 225 12.50 -16.25 -9.02
CA ILE A 225 12.94 -15.59 -10.25
C ILE A 225 14.46 -15.48 -10.22
N LEU A 226 15.08 -15.25 -11.37
CA LEU A 226 16.50 -14.89 -11.38
C LEU A 226 16.67 -13.57 -10.60
N PRO A 227 17.80 -13.35 -9.89
CA PRO A 227 18.02 -12.07 -9.22
C PRO A 227 17.99 -10.91 -10.22
N HIS A 228 16.96 -10.06 -10.13
CA HIS A 228 16.80 -8.87 -10.97
C HIS A 228 17.09 -7.61 -10.16
N MET A 229 17.92 -6.72 -10.72
CA MET A 229 18.04 -5.34 -10.25
C MET A 229 16.96 -4.53 -10.97
N ALA A 230 15.87 -4.22 -10.28
CA ALA A 230 14.67 -3.62 -10.83
C ALA A 230 14.29 -2.32 -10.12
#